data_AF-A0A1V1PF22-F1
#
_entry.id   AF-A0A1V1PF22-F1
#
_cell.length_a   1.000
_cell.length_b   1.000
_cell.length_c   1.000
_cell.angle_alpha   90.00
_cell.angle_beta   90.00
_cell.angle_gamma   90.00
#
_symmetry.space_group_name_H-M   'P 1'
#
loop_
_entity.id
_entity.type
_entity.pdbx_description
1 polymer ?
#
loop_
_entity_poly.entity_id
_entity_poly.type
_entity_poly.pdbx_seq_one_letter_code
_entity_poly.pdbx_strand_id
1 'polypeptide(L)'
;MDNPMKSKTKQIWVFGDYRNYFQNRVTLQLLAKAKELAKEIDADVCTLVMGNDTQEYISEYIAHGADIVHSFEHKDLSVYNIDIFVSLTVHLVKKYEPEIFLIGGTSFGHEYAPRVAKRLRTGLTADCVALSINEKKVSGPDCTCIWWKCAC
;
A
#
# COMPACT_ATOMS: atom_id res chain seq x y z
N MET A 1 -29.44 17.42 4.21
CA MET A 1 -28.91 18.08 3.01
C MET A 1 -27.88 17.14 2.45
N ASP A 2 -28.34 16.32 1.51
CA ASP A 2 -27.62 15.21 0.91
C ASP A 2 -26.35 15.70 0.20
N ASN A 3 -25.22 15.04 0.45
CA ASN A 3 -24.14 15.04 -0.54
C ASN A 3 -24.20 13.68 -1.24
N PRO A 4 -24.58 13.64 -2.53
CA PRO A 4 -24.72 12.40 -3.27
C PRO A 4 -23.39 11.65 -3.29
N MET A 5 -23.46 10.33 -3.18
CA MET A 5 -22.34 9.39 -3.18
C MET A 5 -21.25 9.83 -4.17
N LYS A 6 -20.14 10.40 -3.65
CA LYS A 6 -18.90 10.46 -4.43
C LYS A 6 -18.50 9.02 -4.67
N SER A 7 -18.52 8.61 -5.94
CA SER A 7 -17.85 7.39 -6.40
C SER A 7 -16.47 7.36 -5.75
N LYS A 8 -16.23 6.38 -4.86
CA LYS A 8 -14.95 6.22 -4.20
C LYS A 8 -13.93 5.85 -5.27
N THR A 9 -12.94 6.71 -5.51
CA THR A 9 -11.85 6.39 -6.44
C THR A 9 -11.08 5.19 -5.91
N LYS A 10 -10.80 4.22 -6.77
CA LYS A 10 -9.97 3.06 -6.42
C LYS A 10 -8.57 3.52 -6.10
N GLN A 11 -7.89 2.84 -5.18
CA GLN A 11 -6.55 3.20 -4.77
C GLN A 11 -5.64 1.98 -4.74
N ILE A 12 -4.44 2.13 -5.28
CA ILE A 12 -3.32 1.21 -5.08
C ILE A 12 -2.36 1.89 -4.11
N TRP A 13 -2.20 1.30 -2.93
CA TRP A 13 -1.29 1.80 -1.92
C TRP A 13 0.09 1.20 -2.09
N VAL A 14 1.13 1.99 -1.81
CA VAL A 14 2.52 1.57 -1.67
C VAL A 14 3.01 2.01 -0.30
N PHE A 15 3.65 1.12 0.45
CA PHE A 15 4.30 1.50 1.70
C PHE A 15 5.63 2.22 1.40
N GLY A 16 5.71 3.50 1.78
CA GLY A 16 6.88 4.34 1.62
C GLY A 16 7.90 4.11 2.73
N ASP A 17 8.78 3.14 2.55
CA ASP A 17 9.84 2.81 3.51
C ASP A 17 11.06 3.73 3.33
N TYR A 18 10.94 4.98 3.79
CA TYR A 18 11.98 6.00 3.64
C TYR A 18 13.33 5.59 4.27
N ARG A 19 13.31 4.75 5.31
CA ARG A 19 14.51 4.21 5.97
C ARG A 19 15.37 3.38 5.03
N ASN A 20 14.77 2.77 4.01
CA ASN A 20 15.43 1.95 3.00
C ASN A 20 15.63 2.69 1.66
N TYR A 21 15.26 3.98 1.58
CA TYR A 21 15.28 4.76 0.33
C TYR A 21 16.64 4.69 -0.38
N PHE A 22 17.73 5.00 0.35
CA PHE A 22 19.08 5.00 -0.19
C PHE A 22 19.72 3.61 -0.32
N GLN A 23 19.14 2.58 0.30
CA GLN A 23 19.74 1.25 0.36
C GLN A 23 19.38 0.39 -0.85
N ASN A 24 18.10 0.35 -1.23
CA ASN A 24 17.62 -0.58 -2.26
C ASN A 24 16.55 -0.01 -3.20
N ARG A 25 16.10 1.23 -2.99
CA ARG A 25 15.10 1.94 -3.84
C ARG A 25 13.83 1.11 -4.13
N VAL A 26 13.51 0.11 -3.30
CA VAL A 26 12.40 -0.83 -3.54
C VAL A 26 11.06 -0.09 -3.62
N THR A 27 10.84 0.92 -2.78
CA THR A 27 9.63 1.75 -2.86
C THR A 27 9.45 2.39 -4.24
N LEU A 28 10.52 2.86 -4.89
CA LEU A 28 10.43 3.47 -6.22
C LEU A 28 10.05 2.45 -7.29
N GLN A 29 10.58 1.23 -7.20
CA GLN A 29 10.21 0.12 -8.08
C GLN A 29 8.74 -0.26 -7.91
N LEU A 30 8.25 -0.29 -6.65
CA LEU A 30 6.85 -0.54 -6.37
C LEU A 30 5.93 0.58 -6.85
N LEU A 31 6.36 1.85 -6.79
CA LEU A 31 5.58 2.97 -7.33
C LEU A 31 5.46 2.87 -8.86
N ALA A 32 6.56 2.58 -9.56
CA ALA A 32 6.52 2.33 -11.00
C ALA A 32 5.54 1.20 -11.33
N LYS A 33 5.61 0.10 -10.58
CA LYS A 33 4.70 -1.04 -10.80
C LYS A 33 3.24 -0.70 -10.45
N ALA A 34 3.02 0.04 -9.37
CA ALA A 34 1.69 0.52 -9.00
C ALA A 34 1.08 1.39 -10.10
N LYS A 35 1.87 2.23 -10.77
CA LYS A 35 1.38 3.05 -11.90
C LYS A 35 1.01 2.23 -13.13
N GLU A 36 1.67 1.11 -13.38
CA GLU A 36 1.23 0.17 -14.42
C GLU A 36 -0.14 -0.43 -14.05
N LEU A 37 -0.24 -0.99 -12.84
CA LEU A 37 -1.47 -1.63 -12.35
C LEU A 37 -2.64 -0.65 -12.23
N ALA A 38 -2.37 0.59 -11.84
CA ALA A 38 -3.36 1.65 -11.68
C ALA A 38 -4.07 1.98 -13.00
N LYS A 39 -3.35 1.93 -14.13
CA LYS A 39 -3.92 2.14 -15.47
C LYS A 39 -4.91 1.04 -15.85
N GLU A 40 -4.70 -0.19 -15.37
CA GLU A 40 -5.56 -1.33 -15.71
C GLU A 40 -6.91 -1.28 -14.97
N ILE A 41 -6.97 -0.67 -13.78
CA ILE A 41 -8.21 -0.62 -12.98
C ILE A 41 -8.79 0.78 -12.77
N ASP A 42 -8.19 1.81 -13.37
CA ASP A 42 -8.54 3.22 -13.18
C ASP A 42 -8.50 3.61 -11.69
N ALA A 43 -7.29 3.55 -11.12
CA ALA A 43 -7.02 3.82 -9.71
C ALA A 43 -5.95 4.90 -9.51
N ASP A 44 -6.00 5.58 -8.38
CA ASP A 44 -4.93 6.49 -7.94
C ASP A 44 -3.82 5.69 -7.22
N VAL A 45 -2.56 6.05 -7.47
CA VAL A 45 -1.43 5.50 -6.70
C VAL A 45 -1.20 6.35 -5.47
N CYS A 46 -1.36 5.74 -4.30
CA CYS A 46 -1.17 6.40 -3.01
C CYS A 46 0.06 5.84 -2.30
N THR A 47 0.87 6.70 -1.68
CA THR A 47 1.97 6.26 -0.82
C THR A 47 1.64 6.52 0.64
N LEU A 48 1.78 5.50 1.48
CA LEU A 48 1.70 5.64 2.93
C LEU A 48 3.10 5.81 3.52
N VAL A 49 3.37 6.95 4.13
CA VAL A 49 4.63 7.26 4.82
C VAL A 49 4.33 7.47 6.30
N MET A 50 5.02 6.73 7.16
CA MET A 50 4.90 6.83 8.62
C MET A 50 6.28 7.01 9.22
N GLY A 51 6.56 8.14 9.85
CA GLY A 51 7.90 8.44 10.35
C GLY A 51 7.99 9.74 11.11
N ASN A 52 9.19 10.30 11.16
CA ASN A 52 9.46 11.65 11.64
C ASN A 52 10.39 12.31 10.61
N ASP A 53 10.18 13.59 10.31
CA ASP A 53 10.98 14.36 9.34
C ASP A 53 11.05 13.70 7.95
N THR A 54 9.89 13.36 7.36
CA THR A 54 9.82 12.56 6.12
C THR A 54 9.68 13.39 4.84
N GLN A 55 9.71 14.72 4.97
CA GLN A 55 9.36 15.67 3.89
C GLN A 55 10.20 15.51 2.62
N GLU A 56 11.49 15.24 2.74
CA GLU A 56 12.37 15.03 1.58
C GLU A 56 11.93 13.82 0.75
N TYR A 57 11.52 12.73 1.40
CA TYR A 57 11.08 11.50 0.73
C TYR A 57 9.71 11.63 0.09
N ILE A 58 8.82 12.45 0.66
CA ILE A 58 7.48 12.71 0.11
C ILE A 58 7.62 13.30 -1.30
N SER A 59 8.51 14.26 -1.47
CA SER A 59 8.74 14.92 -2.75
C SER A 59 9.29 13.95 -3.80
N GLU A 60 10.21 13.07 -3.40
CA GLU A 60 10.73 12.00 -4.24
C GLU A 60 9.64 11.01 -4.66
N TYR A 61 8.77 10.58 -3.74
CA TYR A 61 7.70 9.63 -4.07
C TYR A 61 6.70 10.22 -5.06
N ILE A 62 6.37 11.51 -4.95
CA ILE A 62 5.52 12.20 -5.93
C ILE A 62 6.22 12.24 -7.29
N ALA A 63 7.50 12.61 -7.34
CA ALA A 63 8.28 12.63 -8.57
C ALA A 63 8.38 11.26 -9.27
N HIS A 64 8.28 10.18 -8.49
CA HIS A 64 8.32 8.80 -8.96
C HIS A 64 6.94 8.14 -9.17
N GLY A 65 5.86 8.93 -9.15
CA GLY A 65 4.54 8.48 -9.59
C GLY A 65 3.52 8.24 -8.50
N ALA A 66 3.75 8.69 -7.26
CA ALA A 66 2.67 8.79 -6.29
C ALA A 66 1.73 9.96 -6.67
N ASP A 67 0.44 9.66 -6.86
CA ASP A 67 -0.59 10.68 -7.09
C ASP A 67 -1.00 11.34 -5.76
N ILE A 68 -1.02 10.56 -4.67
CA ILE A 68 -1.36 11.01 -3.32
C ILE A 68 -0.30 10.48 -2.34
N VAL A 69 0.11 11.31 -1.37
CA VAL A 69 0.96 10.84 -0.26
C VAL A 69 0.24 11.06 1.07
N HIS A 70 -0.03 9.97 1.77
CA HIS A 70 -0.51 9.99 3.15
C HIS A 70 0.69 9.96 4.09
N SER A 71 1.05 11.12 4.63
CA SER A 71 2.12 11.24 5.62
C SER A 71 1.57 11.31 7.04
N PHE A 72 2.12 10.48 7.92
CA PHE A 72 1.87 10.49 9.36
C PHE A 72 3.19 10.72 10.08
N GLU A 73 3.34 11.93 10.60
CA GLU A 73 4.56 12.33 11.30
C GLU A 73 4.35 12.35 12.82
N HIS A 74 5.20 11.63 13.53
CA HIS A 74 5.24 11.64 14.98
C HIS A 74 6.60 11.18 15.48
N LYS A 75 7.14 11.83 16.52
CA LYS A 75 8.44 11.49 17.12
C LYS A 75 8.56 10.02 17.55
N ASP A 76 7.46 9.40 17.98
CA ASP A 76 7.47 7.99 18.42
C ASP A 76 7.66 7.01 17.25
N LEU A 77 7.46 7.46 16.01
CA LEU A 77 7.73 6.69 14.79
C LEU A 77 9.22 6.70 14.41
N SER A 78 10.05 7.52 15.08
CA SER A 78 11.51 7.45 14.98
C SER A 78 12.08 6.22 15.69
N VAL A 79 11.36 5.69 16.68
CA VAL A 79 11.76 4.49 17.41
C VAL A 79 11.17 3.27 16.72
N TYR A 80 11.97 2.22 16.54
CA TYR A 80 11.49 0.98 15.97
C TYR A 80 10.46 0.32 16.88
N ASN A 81 9.19 0.41 16.50
CA ASN A 81 8.09 -0.31 17.15
C ASN A 81 7.08 -0.78 16.11
N ILE A 82 7.28 -2.02 15.64
CA ILE A 82 6.46 -2.65 14.61
C ILE A 82 4.95 -2.63 14.91
N ASP A 83 4.55 -2.72 16.18
CA ASP A 83 3.12 -2.77 16.55
C ASP A 83 2.42 -1.42 16.32
N ILE A 84 3.14 -0.30 16.42
CA ILE A 84 2.62 1.02 16.08
C ILE A 84 2.35 1.09 14.57
N PHE A 85 3.33 0.71 13.74
CA PHE A 85 3.19 0.69 12.27
C PHE A 85 2.00 -0.19 11.84
N VAL A 86 1.90 -1.40 12.39
CA VAL A 86 0.81 -2.32 12.07
C VAL A 86 -0.54 -1.75 12.50
N SER A 87 -0.65 -1.19 13.72
CA SER A 87 -1.92 -0.68 14.24
C SER A 87 -2.43 0.53 13.45
N LEU A 88 -1.55 1.49 13.16
CA LEU A 88 -1.86 2.66 12.34
C LEU A 88 -2.30 2.23 10.94
N THR A 89 -1.56 1.31 10.33
CA THR A 89 -1.87 0.82 8.99
C THR A 89 -3.22 0.13 8.92
N VAL A 90 -3.53 -0.75 9.88
CA VAL A 90 -4.83 -1.42 9.93
C VAL A 90 -5.96 -0.40 10.07
N HIS A 91 -5.77 0.64 10.88
CA HIS A 91 -6.74 1.71 11.02
C HIS A 91 -6.95 2.47 9.70
N LEU A 92 -5.85 2.83 9.02
CA LEU A 92 -5.88 3.58 7.77
C LEU A 92 -6.46 2.75 6.62
N VAL A 93 -6.02 1.51 6.45
CA VAL A 93 -6.56 0.60 5.44
C VAL A 93 -8.05 0.36 5.65
N LYS A 94 -8.54 0.25 6.89
CA LYS A 94 -9.99 0.17 7.15
C LYS A 94 -10.76 1.45 6.83
N LYS A 95 -10.11 2.61 6.97
CA LYS A 95 -10.74 3.92 6.72
C LYS A 95 -10.80 4.24 5.23
N TYR A 96 -9.74 3.97 4.49
CA TYR A 96 -9.61 4.31 3.08
C TYR A 96 -9.90 3.14 2.14
N GLU A 97 -9.87 1.90 2.63
CA GLU A 97 -10.08 0.62 1.92
C GLU A 97 -9.51 0.63 0.51
N PRO A 98 -8.17 0.65 0.38
CA PRO A 98 -7.49 0.50 -0.91
C PRO A 98 -7.74 -0.88 -1.52
N GLU A 99 -7.68 -0.95 -2.85
CA GLU A 99 -7.89 -2.18 -3.61
C GLU A 99 -6.67 -3.10 -3.56
N ILE A 100 -5.48 -2.51 -3.55
CA ILE A 100 -4.19 -3.21 -3.51
C ILE A 100 -3.28 -2.46 -2.53
N PHE A 101 -2.51 -3.18 -1.72
CA PHE A 101 -1.46 -2.58 -0.90
C PHE A 101 -0.14 -3.30 -1.08
N LEU A 102 0.82 -2.63 -1.73
CA LEU A 102 2.15 -3.14 -2.03
C LEU A 102 3.14 -2.75 -0.94
N ILE A 103 3.91 -3.73 -0.48
CA ILE A 103 4.91 -3.58 0.58
C ILE A 103 6.22 -4.18 0.06
N GLY A 104 7.34 -3.48 0.26
CA GLY A 104 8.66 -3.96 -0.16
C GLY A 104 9.07 -5.23 0.60
N GLY A 105 9.66 -6.20 -0.10
CA GLY A 105 10.20 -7.44 0.47
C GLY A 105 11.51 -7.23 1.25
N THR A 106 11.56 -6.24 2.13
CA THR A 106 12.67 -5.97 3.04
C THR A 106 12.48 -6.74 4.36
N SER A 107 13.50 -6.80 5.22
CA SER A 107 13.35 -7.39 6.56
C SER A 107 12.19 -6.77 7.35
N PHE A 108 11.98 -5.46 7.21
CA PHE A 108 10.82 -4.79 7.78
C PHE A 108 9.52 -5.27 7.14
N GLY A 109 9.45 -5.30 5.81
CA GLY A 109 8.25 -5.73 5.09
C GLY A 109 7.83 -7.17 5.40
N HIS A 110 8.79 -8.10 5.51
CA HIS A 110 8.54 -9.49 5.89
C HIS A 110 8.03 -9.63 7.33
N GLU A 111 8.39 -8.72 8.25
CA GLU A 111 7.81 -8.70 9.61
C GLU A 111 6.43 -8.00 9.64
N TYR A 112 6.29 -6.91 8.89
CA TYR A 112 5.15 -5.99 8.91
C TYR A 112 3.93 -6.51 8.15
N ALA A 113 4.11 -6.93 6.89
CA ALA A 113 3.04 -7.36 6.00
C ALA A 113 2.18 -8.51 6.58
N PRO A 114 2.75 -9.63 7.10
CA PRO A 114 1.93 -10.72 7.62
C PRO A 114 1.10 -10.31 8.86
N ARG A 115 1.60 -9.38 9.68
CA ARG A 115 0.86 -8.88 10.85
C ARG A 115 -0.32 -8.00 10.42
N VAL A 116 -0.12 -7.14 9.42
CA VAL A 116 -1.19 -6.31 8.83
C VAL A 116 -2.25 -7.22 8.19
N ALA A 117 -1.84 -8.17 7.35
CA ALA A 117 -2.74 -9.09 6.66
C ALA A 117 -3.59 -9.91 7.65
N LYS A 118 -2.96 -10.45 8.70
CA LYS A 118 -3.66 -11.18 9.77
C LYS A 118 -4.73 -10.34 10.47
N ARG A 119 -4.43 -9.07 10.80
CA ARG A 119 -5.37 -8.17 11.48
C ARG A 119 -6.50 -7.69 10.58
N LEU A 120 -6.26 -7.61 9.27
CA LEU A 120 -7.27 -7.29 8.26
C LEU A 120 -8.06 -8.51 7.79
N ARG A 121 -7.63 -9.72 8.14
CA ARG A 121 -8.18 -11.00 7.64
C ARG A 121 -8.17 -11.07 6.11
N THR A 122 -7.08 -10.59 5.51
CA THR A 122 -6.88 -10.58 4.05
C THR A 122 -5.75 -11.52 3.65
N GLY A 123 -5.71 -11.88 2.37
CA GLY A 123 -4.63 -12.66 1.78
C GLY A 123 -3.33 -11.85 1.72
N LEU A 124 -2.21 -12.56 1.72
CA LEU A 124 -0.88 -12.00 1.49
C LEU A 124 -0.12 -12.94 0.57
N THR A 125 0.48 -12.40 -0.49
CA THR A 125 1.46 -13.11 -1.32
C THR A 125 2.80 -12.43 -1.11
N ALA A 126 3.81 -13.22 -0.74
CA ALA A 126 5.17 -12.75 -0.53
C ALA A 126 6.07 -13.12 -1.72
N ASP A 127 7.23 -12.45 -1.82
CA ASP A 127 8.30 -12.77 -2.77
C ASP A 127 7.85 -12.84 -4.25
N CYS A 128 6.96 -11.91 -4.63
CA CYS A 128 6.45 -11.80 -5.98
C CYS A 128 7.51 -11.24 -6.94
N VAL A 129 7.72 -11.92 -8.06
CA VAL A 129 8.63 -11.48 -9.14
C VAL A 129 7.88 -10.69 -10.22
N ALA A 130 6.58 -10.92 -10.38
CA ALA A 130 5.74 -10.23 -11.36
C ALA A 130 4.32 -10.02 -10.82
N LEU A 131 3.67 -8.94 -11.27
CA LEU A 131 2.29 -8.56 -10.94
C LEU A 131 1.57 -8.11 -12.23
N SER A 132 0.35 -8.60 -12.51
CA SER A 132 -0.51 -8.27 -13.67
C SER A 132 -2.01 -8.51 -13.41
N ILE A 133 -2.91 -7.54 -13.63
CA ILE A 133 -4.34 -7.73 -13.28
C ILE A 133 -5.01 -8.61 -14.34
N ASN A 134 -5.74 -9.65 -13.90
CA ASN A 134 -6.57 -10.47 -14.77
C ASN A 134 -8.03 -10.02 -14.66
N GLU A 135 -8.67 -9.69 -15.78
CA GLU A 135 -10.06 -9.19 -15.82
C GLU A 135 -11.16 -10.22 -15.49
N LYS A 136 -10.81 -11.45 -15.08
CA LYS A 136 -11.82 -12.48 -14.79
C LYS A 136 -12.52 -12.21 -13.46
N LYS A 137 -13.64 -11.50 -13.51
CA LYS A 137 -14.63 -11.39 -12.43
C LYS A 137 -15.06 -12.79 -11.97
N VAL A 138 -14.68 -13.19 -10.77
CA VAL A 138 -15.25 -14.37 -10.11
C VAL A 138 -16.54 -13.91 -9.43
N SER A 139 -17.68 -14.25 -10.03
CA SER A 139 -19.00 -14.00 -9.46
C SER A 139 -19.30 -15.01 -8.34
N GLY A 140 -19.24 -14.56 -7.08
CA GLY A 140 -19.72 -15.30 -5.91
C GLY A 140 -20.20 -14.33 -4.81
N PRO A 141 -21.18 -14.70 -3.97
CA PRO A 141 -21.93 -13.74 -3.14
C PRO A 141 -21.26 -13.32 -1.81
N ASP A 142 -20.05 -13.78 -1.51
CA ASP A 142 -19.41 -13.50 -0.22
C ASP A 142 -18.18 -12.59 -0.36
N CYS A 143 -18.36 -11.37 0.15
CA CYS A 143 -17.36 -10.46 0.73
C CYS A 143 -16.16 -10.04 -0.15
N THR A 144 -16.11 -8.74 -0.43
CA THR A 144 -15.05 -7.92 -1.05
C THR A 144 -13.62 -8.42 -0.79
N CYS A 145 -13.17 -9.35 -1.63
CA CYS A 145 -11.78 -9.80 -1.72
C CYS A 145 -11.36 -9.63 -3.17
N ILE A 146 -10.55 -8.60 -3.46
CA ILE A 146 -9.79 -8.56 -4.71
C ILE A 146 -8.70 -9.62 -4.59
N TRP A 147 -9.04 -10.82 -5.06
CA TRP A 147 -8.14 -11.96 -5.13
C TRP A 147 -7.10 -11.76 -6.22
N TRP A 148 -5.85 -12.04 -5.85
CA TRP A 148 -4.77 -12.36 -6.77
C TRP A 148 -4.41 -13.83 -6.60
N LYS A 149 -4.70 -14.66 -7.61
CA LYS A 149 -4.08 -15.97 -7.77
C LYS A 149 -2.70 -15.76 -8.36
N CYS A 150 -1.65 -16.01 -7.58
CA CYS A 150 -0.37 -16.41 -8.16
C CYS A 150 -0.54 -17.85 -8.65
N ALA A 151 -0.27 -18.11 -9.93
CA ALA A 151 -0.05 -19.46 -10.40
C ALA A 151 1.25 -19.96 -9.75
N CYS A 152 1.13 -20.86 -8.77
CA CYS A 152 2.14 -21.88 -8.52
C CYS A 152 1.77 -23.11 -9.34
#